data_AF-A0A1C6YV15-F1
#
_entry.id   AF-A0A1C6YV15-F1
#
_cell.length_a   1.000
_cell.length_b   1.000
_cell.length_c   1.000
_cell.angle_alpha   90.00
_cell.angle_beta   90.00
_cell.angle_gamma   90.00
#
_symmetry.space_group_name_H-M   'P 1'
#
loop_
_entity.id
_entity.type
_entity.pdbx_description
1 polymer ?
#
loop_
_entity_poly.entity_id
_entity_poly.type
_entity_poly.pdbx_seq_one_letter_code
_entity_poly.pdbx_strand_id
1 'polypeptide(L)'
;MQSRRTAATATLSDGQLMLHCLLKIKDRREDRLRRQMAELTRQRVQTEVMQRKCQARRDELMQLLNQILTWSGTLLANALMEQKQTMGGLFHEEHSLALQQRSLLDAQKRLQERLNVLHQELIIVMKKKEKLKELLSNECY
;
A
#
# COMPACT_ATOMS: atom_id res chain seq x y z
N MET A 1 -38.77 26.35 -40.68
CA MET A 1 -38.27 27.53 -39.93
C MET A 1 -37.10 27.10 -39.05
N GLN A 2 -35.89 27.57 -39.34
CA GLN A 2 -34.71 27.29 -38.52
C GLN A 2 -34.71 28.25 -37.33
N SER A 3 -34.91 27.71 -36.12
CA SER A 3 -34.82 28.48 -34.87
C SER A 3 -33.39 28.96 -34.68
N ARG A 4 -33.16 30.29 -34.77
CA ARG A 4 -31.85 30.89 -34.53
C ARG A 4 -31.59 30.90 -33.02
N ARG A 5 -30.65 30.07 -32.58
CA ARG A 5 -30.07 30.18 -31.23
C ARG A 5 -29.47 31.58 -31.08
N THR A 6 -29.82 32.28 -30.00
CA THR A 6 -29.17 33.54 -29.61
C THR A 6 -27.76 33.24 -29.11
N ALA A 7 -26.81 34.18 -29.26
CA ALA A 7 -25.42 33.97 -28.80
C ALA A 7 -25.35 33.54 -27.32
N ALA A 8 -26.24 34.09 -26.47
CA ALA A 8 -26.34 33.74 -25.06
C ALA A 8 -26.75 32.27 -24.80
N THR A 9 -27.63 31.70 -25.62
CA THR A 9 -28.06 30.29 -25.48
C THR A 9 -27.00 29.32 -26.01
N ALA A 10 -26.20 29.73 -27.00
CA ALA A 10 -25.04 28.97 -27.46
C ALA A 10 -23.93 28.94 -26.38
N THR A 11 -23.60 30.08 -25.77
CA THR A 11 -22.57 30.14 -24.71
C THR A 11 -22.94 29.36 -23.45
N LEU A 12 -24.23 29.34 -23.07
CA LEU A 12 -24.73 28.54 -21.95
C LEU A 12 -24.63 27.03 -22.24
N SER A 13 -25.03 26.61 -23.45
CA SER A 13 -24.91 25.22 -23.90
C SER A 13 -23.45 24.76 -23.93
N ASP A 14 -22.52 25.61 -24.38
CA ASP A 14 -21.09 25.29 -24.43
C ASP A 14 -20.47 25.23 -23.02
N GLY A 15 -20.91 26.10 -22.10
CA GLY A 15 -20.54 26.06 -20.68
C GLY A 15 -20.95 24.75 -20.00
N GLN A 16 -22.19 24.31 -20.20
CA GLN A 16 -22.71 23.05 -19.66
C GLN A 16 -21.96 21.83 -20.22
N LEU A 17 -21.69 21.81 -21.53
CA LEU A 17 -20.89 20.75 -22.16
C LEU A 17 -19.47 20.70 -21.58
N MET A 18 -18.86 21.85 -21.32
CA MET A 18 -17.54 21.94 -20.68
C MET A 18 -17.58 21.40 -19.24
N LEU A 19 -18.58 21.76 -18.44
CA LEU A 19 -18.74 21.25 -17.07
C LEU A 19 -18.95 19.73 -17.03
N HIS A 20 -19.76 19.18 -17.94
CA HIS A 20 -19.92 17.72 -18.08
C HIS A 20 -18.61 17.02 -18.49
N CYS A 21 -17.84 17.62 -19.40
CA CYS A 21 -16.51 17.11 -19.77
C CYS A 21 -15.57 17.09 -18.56
N LEU A 22 -15.52 18.18 -17.78
CA LEU A 22 -14.73 18.27 -16.56
C LEU A 22 -15.13 17.22 -15.53
N LEU A 23 -16.44 17.00 -15.34
CA LEU A 23 -16.97 16.00 -14.42
C LEU A 23 -16.49 14.60 -14.81
N LYS A 24 -16.61 14.24 -16.10
CA LYS A 24 -16.13 12.96 -16.65
C LYS A 24 -14.62 12.77 -16.47
N ILE A 25 -13.84 13.85 -16.58
CA ILE A 25 -12.40 13.82 -16.28
C ILE A 25 -12.15 13.53 -14.79
N LYS A 26 -12.93 14.13 -13.88
CA LYS A 26 -12.82 13.86 -12.44
C LYS A 26 -13.19 12.42 -12.10
N ASP A 27 -14.25 11.89 -12.68
CA ASP A 27 -14.66 10.49 -12.50
C ASP A 27 -13.53 9.52 -12.87
N ARG A 28 -12.94 9.71 -14.06
CA ARG A 28 -11.81 8.89 -14.51
C ARG A 28 -10.58 9.00 -13.60
N ARG A 29 -10.34 10.18 -13.02
CA ARG A 29 -9.24 10.37 -12.07
C ARG A 29 -9.52 9.69 -10.73
N GLU A 30 -10.74 9.80 -10.22
CA GLU A 30 -11.21 9.11 -9.02
C GLU A 30 -11.05 7.59 -9.15
N ASP A 31 -11.50 7.01 -10.28
CA ASP A 31 -11.34 5.59 -10.57
C ASP A 31 -9.88 5.16 -10.61
N ARG A 32 -9.01 5.96 -11.22
CA ARG A 32 -7.57 5.68 -11.29
C ARG A 32 -6.95 5.66 -9.89
N LEU A 33 -7.28 6.66 -9.06
CA LEU A 33 -6.79 6.75 -7.69
C LEU A 33 -7.25 5.55 -6.86
N ARG A 34 -8.52 5.15 -6.97
CA ARG A 34 -9.05 3.97 -6.28
C ARG A 34 -8.34 2.68 -6.70
N ARG A 35 -8.07 2.50 -7.99
CA ARG A 35 -7.31 1.34 -8.49
C ARG A 35 -5.89 1.30 -7.92
N GLN A 36 -5.20 2.44 -7.94
CA GLN A 36 -3.86 2.56 -7.35
C GLN A 36 -3.87 2.26 -5.85
N MET A 37 -4.85 2.79 -5.11
CA MET A 37 -5.01 2.48 -3.69
C MET A 37 -5.23 0.98 -3.46
N ALA A 38 -6.11 0.34 -4.23
CA ALA A 38 -6.36 -1.09 -4.12
C ALA A 38 -5.11 -1.93 -4.38
N GLU A 39 -4.28 -1.54 -5.35
CA GLU A 39 -2.99 -2.18 -5.62
C GLU A 39 -2.01 -2.04 -4.44
N LEU A 40 -1.86 -0.84 -3.90
CA LEU A 40 -0.99 -0.59 -2.73
C LEU A 40 -1.50 -1.32 -1.48
N THR A 41 -2.81 -1.42 -1.29
CA THR A 41 -3.39 -2.21 -0.19
C THR A 41 -3.06 -3.69 -0.35
N ARG A 42 -3.13 -4.25 -1.56
CA ARG A 42 -2.71 -5.64 -1.82
C ARG A 42 -1.23 -5.85 -1.52
N GLN A 43 -0.36 -4.93 -1.95
CA GLN A 43 1.07 -4.98 -1.65
C GLN A 43 1.30 -4.94 -0.13
N ARG A 44 0.59 -4.08 0.59
CA ARG A 44 0.70 -3.99 2.06
C ARG A 44 0.29 -5.30 2.73
N VAL A 45 -0.81 -5.92 2.31
CA VAL A 45 -1.24 -7.23 2.85
C VAL A 45 -0.17 -8.30 2.57
N GLN A 46 0.43 -8.31 1.37
CA GLN A 46 1.53 -9.23 1.06
C GLN A 46 2.75 -8.99 1.97
N THR A 47 3.14 -7.73 2.21
CA THR A 47 4.22 -7.38 3.15
C THR A 47 3.91 -7.87 4.57
N GLU A 48 2.68 -7.71 5.04
CA GLU A 48 2.24 -8.20 6.36
C GLU A 48 2.31 -9.74 6.46
N VAL A 49 1.92 -10.46 5.40
CA VAL A 49 2.08 -11.93 5.34
C VAL A 49 3.55 -12.32 5.41
N MET A 50 4.43 -11.62 4.70
CA MET A 50 5.88 -11.89 4.73
C MET A 50 6.48 -11.59 6.10
N GLN A 51 6.03 -10.54 6.79
CA GLN A 51 6.44 -10.26 8.17
C GLN A 51 6.04 -11.39 9.12
N ARG A 52 4.81 -11.91 9.01
CA ARG A 52 4.37 -13.05 9.85
C ARG A 52 5.20 -14.30 9.60
N LYS A 53 5.50 -14.60 8.34
CA LYS A 53 6.40 -15.72 7.98
C LYS A 53 7.79 -15.54 8.54
N CYS A 54 8.35 -14.33 8.42
CA CYS A 54 9.64 -13.99 8.99
C CYS A 54 9.64 -14.18 10.50
N GLN A 55 8.61 -13.67 11.20
CA GLN A 55 8.51 -13.80 12.66
C GLN A 55 8.40 -15.27 13.08
N ALA A 56 7.53 -16.06 12.44
CA ALA A 56 7.39 -17.48 12.74
C ALA A 56 8.73 -18.22 12.60
N ARG A 57 9.50 -17.92 11.55
CA ARG A 57 10.82 -18.53 11.36
C ARG A 57 11.82 -18.11 12.44
N ARG A 58 11.81 -16.84 12.86
CA ARG A 58 12.66 -16.37 13.97
C ARG A 58 12.29 -17.06 15.29
N ASP A 59 11.01 -17.29 15.53
CA ASP A 59 10.54 -18.01 16.73
C ASP A 59 11.03 -19.47 16.73
N GLU A 60 10.98 -20.16 15.58
CA GLU A 60 11.57 -21.50 15.41
C GLU A 60 13.09 -21.51 15.67
N LEU A 61 13.83 -20.56 15.09
CA LEU A 61 15.28 -20.46 15.30
C LEU A 61 15.62 -20.19 16.77
N MET A 62 14.84 -19.34 17.44
CA MET A 62 15.02 -19.06 18.86
C MET A 62 14.81 -20.33 19.70
N GLN A 63 13.85 -21.18 19.36
CA GLN A 63 13.67 -22.47 20.03
C GLN A 63 14.88 -23.39 19.83
N LEU A 64 15.40 -23.49 18.61
CA LEU A 64 16.60 -24.30 18.30
C LEU A 64 17.84 -23.78 19.02
N LEU A 65 18.05 -22.45 19.02
CA LEU A 65 19.13 -21.81 19.75
C LEU A 65 19.01 -22.06 21.24
N ASN A 66 17.81 -21.94 21.82
CA ASN A 66 17.59 -22.24 23.22
C ASN A 66 17.91 -23.69 23.55
N GLN A 67 17.48 -24.66 22.74
CA GLN A 67 17.82 -26.08 22.94
C GLN A 67 19.34 -26.30 23.00
N ILE A 68 20.09 -25.65 22.12
CA ILE A 68 21.55 -25.71 22.09
C ILE A 68 22.16 -25.05 23.32
N LEU A 69 21.68 -23.87 23.70
CA LEU A 69 22.23 -23.05 24.80
C LEU A 69 21.88 -23.60 26.19
N THR A 70 20.73 -24.25 26.35
CA THR A 70 20.30 -24.86 27.60
C THR A 70 20.79 -26.30 27.76
N TRP A 71 21.44 -26.85 26.74
CA TRP A 71 21.98 -28.20 26.82
C TRP A 71 23.09 -28.25 27.88
N SER A 72 23.00 -29.25 28.77
CA SER A 72 23.97 -29.49 29.84
C SER A 72 24.40 -30.95 29.84
N GLY A 73 25.70 -31.19 29.80
CA GLY A 73 26.29 -32.54 29.84
C GLY A 73 27.73 -32.54 29.33
N THR A 74 28.27 -33.73 29.09
CA THR A 74 29.59 -33.91 28.45
C THR A 74 29.42 -34.38 27.01
N LEU A 75 29.87 -33.58 26.04
CA LEU A 75 29.95 -34.01 24.64
C LEU A 75 31.35 -34.53 24.32
N LEU A 76 31.40 -35.49 23.40
CA LEU A 76 32.63 -35.81 22.68
C LEU A 76 33.05 -34.61 21.82
N ALA A 77 34.35 -34.44 21.59
CA ALA A 77 34.89 -33.30 20.85
C ALA A 77 34.24 -33.09 19.47
N ASN A 78 33.93 -34.18 18.75
CA ASN A 78 33.28 -34.12 17.44
C ASN A 78 31.85 -33.56 17.53
N ALA A 79 31.06 -34.03 18.50
CA ALA A 79 29.70 -33.55 18.72
C ALA A 79 29.68 -32.07 19.16
N LEU A 80 30.66 -31.65 19.95
CA LEU A 80 30.82 -30.23 20.32
C LEU A 80 31.12 -29.35 19.10
N MET A 81 31.97 -29.82 18.19
CA MET A 81 32.27 -29.10 16.94
C MET A 81 31.04 -29.00 16.02
N GLU A 82 30.27 -30.08 15.87
CA GLU A 82 29.01 -30.08 15.12
C GLU A 82 28.00 -29.10 15.72
N GLN A 83 27.87 -29.08 17.06
CA GLN A 83 26.98 -28.15 17.75
C GLN A 83 27.41 -26.69 17.53
N LYS A 84 28.72 -26.40 17.60
CA LYS A 84 29.27 -25.07 17.32
C LYS A 84 28.98 -24.63 15.87
N GLN A 85 29.16 -25.52 14.90
CA GLN A 85 28.85 -25.24 13.49
C GLN A 85 27.36 -24.97 13.28
N THR A 86 26.51 -25.82 13.87
CA THR A 86 25.05 -25.67 13.83
C THR A 86 24.63 -24.31 14.40
N MET A 87 25.14 -23.96 15.59
CA MET A 87 24.89 -22.68 16.23
C MET A 87 25.33 -21.50 15.37
N GLY A 88 26.50 -21.59 14.73
CA GLY A 88 26.98 -20.58 13.78
C GLY A 88 26.04 -20.40 12.59
N GLY A 89 25.51 -21.49 12.03
CA GLY A 89 24.52 -21.45 10.96
C GLY A 89 23.22 -20.77 11.40
N LEU A 90 22.70 -21.12 12.57
CA LEU A 90 21.48 -20.54 13.14
C LEU A 90 21.64 -19.02 13.40
N PHE A 91 22.79 -18.57 13.90
CA PHE A 91 23.05 -17.14 14.09
C PHE A 91 23.11 -16.38 12.76
N HIS A 92 23.68 -16.97 11.71
CA HIS A 92 23.71 -16.35 10.39
C HIS A 92 22.31 -16.23 9.78
N GLU A 93 21.49 -17.27 9.93
CA GLU A 93 20.09 -17.26 9.50
C GLU A 93 19.29 -16.18 10.26
N GLU A 94 19.45 -16.10 11.58
CA GLU A 94 18.76 -15.13 12.40
C GLU A 94 19.14 -13.68 12.06
N HIS A 95 20.42 -13.43 11.81
CA HIS A 95 20.89 -12.13 11.33
C HIS A 95 20.23 -11.76 9.98
N SER A 96 20.13 -12.72 9.06
CA SER A 96 19.52 -12.51 7.76
C SER A 96 18.02 -12.20 7.87
N LEU A 97 17.30 -12.92 8.74
CA LEU A 97 15.89 -12.66 9.02
C LEU A 97 15.68 -11.30 9.71
N ALA A 98 16.58 -10.88 10.58
CA ALA A 98 16.52 -9.56 11.20
C ALA A 98 16.64 -8.43 10.16
N LEU A 99 17.55 -8.56 9.19
CA LEU A 99 17.65 -7.63 8.07
C LEU A 99 16.39 -7.63 7.21
N GLN A 100 15.85 -8.82 6.91
CA GLN A 100 14.61 -8.96 6.16
C GLN A 100 13.42 -8.29 6.88
N GLN A 101 13.28 -8.49 8.18
CA GLN A 101 12.22 -7.87 8.98
C GLN A 101 12.31 -6.35 8.96
N ARG A 102 13.52 -5.80 9.08
CA ARG A 102 13.74 -4.34 8.97
C ARG A 102 13.33 -3.82 7.59
N SER A 103 13.74 -4.50 6.51
CA SER A 103 13.36 -4.14 5.15
C SER A 103 11.84 -4.17 4.94
N LEU A 104 11.16 -5.19 5.48
CA LEU A 104 9.70 -5.30 5.41
C LEU A 104 8.98 -4.19 6.19
N LEU A 105 9.49 -3.79 7.36
CA LEU A 105 8.95 -2.66 8.12
C LEU A 105 9.11 -1.34 7.35
N ASP A 106 10.27 -1.10 6.74
CA ASP A 106 10.51 0.10 5.95
C ASP A 106 9.60 0.12 4.69
N ALA A 107 9.39 -1.03 4.05
CA ALA A 107 8.45 -1.16 2.94
C ALA A 107 7.01 -0.84 3.38
N GLN A 108 6.57 -1.34 4.53
CA GLN A 108 5.24 -1.08 5.07
C GLN A 108 5.01 0.42 5.36
N LYS A 109 6.02 1.10 5.92
CA LYS A 109 5.97 2.55 6.14
C LYS A 109 5.80 3.32 4.83
N ARG A 110 6.63 3.01 3.83
CA ARG A 110 6.56 3.65 2.49
C ARG A 110 5.21 3.42 1.80
N LEU A 111 4.66 2.21 1.91
CA LEU A 111 3.33 1.89 1.38
C LEU A 111 2.25 2.72 2.07
N GLN A 112 2.33 2.85 3.40
CA GLN A 112 1.37 3.64 4.18
C GLN A 112 1.45 5.14 3.84
N GLU A 113 2.65 5.69 3.72
CA GLU A 113 2.86 7.08 3.29
C GLU A 113 2.23 7.34 1.91
N ARG A 114 2.47 6.43 0.95
CA ARG A 114 1.91 6.55 -0.38
C ARG A 114 0.38 6.43 -0.40
N LEU A 115 -0.18 5.54 0.42
CA LEU A 115 -1.63 5.45 0.61
C LEU A 115 -2.22 6.74 1.18
N ASN A 116 -1.56 7.35 2.17
CA ASN A 116 -2.00 8.61 2.77
C ASN A 116 -2.05 9.74 1.71
N VAL A 117 -1.02 9.84 0.87
CA VAL A 117 -0.98 10.83 -0.24
C VAL A 117 -2.13 10.59 -1.22
N LEU A 118 -2.35 9.35 -1.67
CA LEU A 118 -3.45 9.04 -2.59
C LEU A 118 -4.82 9.30 -1.95
N HIS A 119 -4.97 9.08 -0.65
CA HIS A 119 -6.21 9.36 0.07
C HIS A 119 -6.51 10.86 0.11
N GLN A 120 -5.50 11.70 0.37
CA GLN A 120 -5.63 13.15 0.29
C GLN A 120 -5.99 13.62 -1.12
N GLU A 121 -5.33 13.07 -2.15
CA GLU A 121 -5.67 13.36 -3.54
C GLU A 121 -7.11 12.98 -3.89
N LEU A 122 -7.57 11.82 -3.43
CA LEU A 122 -8.94 11.35 -3.64
C LEU A 122 -9.94 12.32 -3.03
N ILE A 123 -9.73 12.76 -1.78
CA ILE A 123 -10.57 13.75 -1.12
C ILE A 123 -10.66 15.04 -1.94
N ILE A 124 -9.52 15.54 -2.44
CA ILE A 124 -9.49 16.75 -3.28
C ILE A 124 -10.30 16.55 -4.57
N VAL A 125 -10.15 15.40 -5.22
CA VAL A 125 -10.90 15.08 -6.45
C VAL A 125 -12.39 15.00 -6.16
N MET A 126 -12.80 14.33 -5.09
CA MET A 126 -14.20 14.21 -4.69
C MET A 126 -14.83 15.57 -4.36
N LYS A 127 -14.12 16.45 -3.62
CA LYS A 127 -14.59 17.82 -3.36
C LYS A 127 -14.79 18.62 -4.64
N LYS A 128 -13.83 18.54 -5.59
CA LYS A 128 -13.94 19.22 -6.89
C LYS A 128 -15.08 18.66 -7.75
N LYS A 129 -15.31 17.35 -7.69
CA LYS A 129 -16.41 16.69 -8.38
C LYS A 129 -17.76 17.15 -7.83
N GLU A 130 -17.90 17.24 -6.52
CA GLU A 130 -19.15 17.72 -5.89
C GLU A 130 -19.45 19.16 -6.30
N LYS A 131 -18.44 20.05 -6.26
CA LYS A 131 -18.59 21.42 -6.74
C LYS A 131 -19.01 21.52 -8.22
N LEU A 132 -18.53 20.62 -9.09
CA LEU A 132 -18.97 20.57 -10.49
C LEU A 132 -20.42 20.13 -10.63
N LYS A 133 -20.89 19.20 -9.79
CA LYS A 133 -22.30 18.80 -9.77
C LYS A 133 -23.20 19.94 -9.30
N GLU A 134 -22.80 20.66 -8.25
CA GLU A 134 -23.52 21.84 -7.74
C GLU A 134 -23.67 22.91 -8.83
N LEU A 135 -22.61 23.20 -9.59
CA LEU A 135 -22.67 24.14 -10.71
C LEU A 135 -23.63 23.67 -11.81
N LEU A 136 -23.55 22.39 -12.19
CA LEU A 136 -24.46 21.80 -13.18
C LEU A 136 -25.93 21.82 -12.71
N SER A 137 -26.20 21.61 -11.42
CA SER A 137 -27.56 21.68 -10.88
C SER A 137 -28.07 23.12 -10.75
N ASN A 138 -27.20 24.09 -10.44
CA ASN A 138 -27.57 25.50 -10.30
C ASN A 138 -27.78 26.20 -11.65
N GLU A 139 -27.12 25.74 -12.73
CA GLU A 139 -27.34 26.24 -14.10
C GLU A 139 -28.61 25.66 -14.76
N CYS A 140 -29.32 24.74 -14.10
CA CYS A 140 -30.57 24.16 -14.58
C CYS A 140 -31.84 24.85 -14.03
N TYR A 141 -31.68 25.93 -13.24
CA TYR A 141 -32.74 26.82 -12.74
C TYR A 141 -32.48 28.26 -13.19
#